data_AF-A0A7X9E1E5-F1
#
_entry.id   AF-A0A7X9E1E5-F1
#
_cell.length_a   1.000
_cell.length_b   1.000
_cell.length_c   1.000
_cell.angle_alpha   90.00
_cell.angle_beta   90.00
_cell.angle_gamma   90.00
#
_symmetry.space_group_name_H-M   'P 1'
#
loop_
_entity.id
_entity.type
_entity.pdbx_description
1 polymer ?
#
loop_
_entity_poly.entity_id
_entity_poly.type
_entity_poly.pdbx_seq_one_letter_code
_entity_poly.pdbx_strand_id
1 'polypeptide(L)'
;MKKLKNLLLLPLFLFITTLLRGQSIYEPVDISKVKFDLKEMGTMWTFDAVPLDYFEKKYGFRPTQEWLDDVMKSALQFGGGCSAAFVSEDGLIMTNHHCARNVLLGLSPKAENYLRDGYYAKTMEEEIKVSRLFVDQLVKIVDVTEEVLAAFKSGSTDEEKIKNRSAKISEIEKKNSDETGLVCKVVELYKGGKYSLYLYKRYNDIRLVMSPDFQIAATGWDWDNFTYPRYELDFMFFRAYENDKPVKTDHFFKFSAKGAEEGEPIFVIGRPGSTQRLLSVAQLEFFRDKQYKYMLAMLNESYNNAFEQFQAHPEKFDEMLNNVLGVGNGRKSFAGRYLGLRDELIMAKRRDFEKQLIEKVNNDPILKSKYGHVWTSIQRAINELSGFYGELLALGLRSPY
;
A
#
# COMPACT_ATOMS: atom_id res chain seq x y z
N MET A 1 -14.57 -65.91 -44.80
CA MET A 1 -14.48 -66.07 -43.33
C MET A 1 -13.19 -65.40 -42.88
N LYS A 2 -13.05 -64.41 -42.00
CA LYS A 2 -13.92 -63.71 -41.03
C LYS A 2 -13.57 -62.21 -41.07
N LYS A 3 -14.58 -61.36 -40.90
CA LYS A 3 -14.49 -59.92 -40.58
C LYS A 3 -14.10 -59.75 -39.10
N LEU A 4 -13.33 -58.70 -38.77
CA LEU A 4 -13.42 -57.93 -37.51
C LEU A 4 -12.63 -56.62 -37.71
N LYS A 5 -13.32 -55.50 -37.98
CA LYS A 5 -13.58 -54.39 -37.03
C LYS A 5 -12.34 -53.97 -36.23
N ASN A 6 -11.73 -52.85 -36.63
CA ASN A 6 -11.28 -51.83 -35.69
C ASN A 6 -11.38 -50.45 -36.35
N LEU A 7 -12.37 -49.71 -35.85
CA LEU A 7 -12.70 -48.33 -36.20
C LEU A 7 -11.64 -47.45 -35.49
N LEU A 8 -10.67 -46.92 -36.23
CA LEU A 8 -9.79 -45.87 -35.70
C LEU A 8 -10.58 -44.56 -35.70
N LEU A 9 -11.17 -44.23 -34.55
CA LEU A 9 -11.55 -42.86 -34.20
C LEU A 9 -10.25 -42.10 -33.91
N LEU A 10 -9.75 -41.34 -34.88
CA LEU A 10 -8.81 -40.27 -34.62
C LEU A 10 -9.55 -39.15 -33.87
N PRO A 11 -9.17 -38.74 -32.66
CA PRO A 11 -9.64 -37.48 -32.13
C PRO A 11 -8.94 -36.38 -32.92
N LEU A 12 -9.72 -35.57 -33.63
CA LEU A 12 -9.28 -34.35 -34.28
C LEU A 12 -8.83 -33.39 -33.18
N PHE A 13 -7.55 -33.41 -32.82
CA PHE A 13 -6.95 -32.40 -31.94
C PHE A 13 -6.91 -31.07 -32.70
N LEU A 14 -7.99 -30.30 -32.60
CA LEU A 14 -8.03 -28.89 -32.95
C LEU A 14 -7.10 -28.17 -31.96
N PHE A 15 -5.83 -28.07 -32.31
CA PHE A 15 -4.90 -27.13 -31.71
C PHE A 15 -5.43 -25.72 -32.03
N ILE A 16 -6.19 -25.14 -31.09
CA ILE A 16 -6.39 -23.70 -31.04
C ILE A 16 -5.05 -23.14 -30.56
N THR A 17 -4.13 -22.93 -31.50
CA THR A 17 -2.94 -22.13 -31.25
C THR A 17 -3.43 -20.69 -31.07
N THR A 18 -3.62 -20.29 -29.81
CA THR A 18 -3.55 -18.86 -29.48
C THR A 18 -2.15 -18.39 -29.84
N LEU A 19 -2.01 -17.84 -31.05
CA LEU A 19 -0.83 -17.10 -31.47
C LEU A 19 -0.73 -15.86 -30.59
N LEU A 20 -0.14 -16.03 -29.40
CA LEU A 20 0.50 -14.93 -28.70
C LEU A 20 1.68 -14.53 -29.58
N ARG A 21 1.47 -13.56 -30.48
CA ARG A 21 2.59 -12.89 -31.16
C ARG A 21 3.40 -12.18 -30.08
N GLY A 22 4.49 -12.81 -29.65
CA GLY A 22 5.52 -12.15 -28.87
C GLY A 22 6.02 -10.94 -29.67
N GLN A 23 6.03 -9.77 -29.03
CA GLN A 23 6.52 -8.56 -29.67
C GLN A 23 8.03 -8.70 -29.88
N SER A 24 8.48 -8.60 -31.13
CA SER A 24 9.90 -8.66 -31.48
C SER A 24 10.64 -7.46 -30.91
N ILE A 25 11.80 -7.66 -30.30
CA ILE A 25 12.70 -6.55 -29.88
C ILE A 25 13.22 -5.72 -31.06
N TYR A 26 13.06 -6.23 -32.29
CA TYR A 26 13.46 -5.57 -33.53
C TYR A 26 12.34 -4.73 -34.16
N GLU A 27 11.11 -4.83 -33.66
CA GLU A 27 9.97 -4.03 -34.13
C GLU A 27 9.60 -2.98 -33.07
N PRO A 28 9.74 -1.67 -33.37
CA PRO A 28 9.38 -0.64 -32.42
C PRO A 28 7.88 -0.73 -32.07
N VAL A 29 7.56 -0.51 -30.79
CA VAL A 29 6.16 -0.45 -30.33
C VAL A 29 5.45 0.69 -31.06
N ASP A 30 4.40 0.36 -31.81
CA ASP A 30 3.53 1.37 -32.41
C ASP A 30 2.64 1.98 -31.31
N ILE A 31 3.13 3.07 -30.72
CA ILE A 31 2.48 3.83 -29.66
C ILE A 31 1.04 4.23 -30.02
N SER A 32 0.75 4.44 -31.31
CA SER A 32 -0.60 4.82 -31.77
C SER A 32 -1.63 3.69 -31.63
N LYS A 33 -1.18 2.44 -31.50
CA LYS A 33 -2.02 1.25 -31.35
C LYS A 33 -2.16 0.78 -29.91
N VAL A 34 -1.47 1.43 -28.97
CA VAL A 34 -1.51 1.08 -27.55
C VAL A 34 -2.91 1.35 -27.00
N LYS A 35 -3.47 0.35 -26.31
CA LYS A 35 -4.76 0.45 -25.65
C LYS A 35 -4.63 0.15 -24.17
N PHE A 36 -5.43 0.84 -23.37
CA PHE A 36 -5.57 0.58 -21.95
C PHE A 36 -6.61 -0.51 -21.66
N ASP A 37 -6.30 -1.45 -20.76
CA ASP A 37 -7.27 -2.37 -20.14
C ASP A 37 -7.53 -1.89 -18.70
N LEU A 38 -8.80 -1.82 -18.30
CA LEU A 38 -9.21 -1.48 -16.92
C LEU A 38 -8.57 -2.38 -15.86
N LYS A 39 -8.18 -3.63 -16.20
CA LYS A 39 -7.41 -4.50 -15.31
C LYS A 39 -6.08 -3.89 -14.87
N GLU A 40 -5.53 -2.96 -15.65
CA GLU A 40 -4.30 -2.23 -15.31
C GLU A 40 -4.53 -1.17 -14.20
N MET A 41 -5.78 -0.88 -13.81
CA MET A 41 -6.08 -0.08 -12.61
C MET A 41 -5.84 -0.85 -11.30
N GLY A 42 -5.42 -2.11 -11.36
CA GLY A 42 -5.01 -2.89 -10.20
C GLY A 42 -6.17 -3.47 -9.38
N THR A 43 -5.80 -4.14 -8.31
CA THR A 43 -6.61 -5.14 -7.60
C THR A 43 -6.60 -4.90 -6.08
N MET A 44 -6.84 -3.65 -5.66
CA MET A 44 -6.97 -3.30 -4.24
C MET A 44 -8.43 -2.98 -3.94
N TRP A 45 -9.04 -3.80 -3.09
CA TRP A 45 -10.44 -3.69 -2.71
C TRP A 45 -10.57 -3.53 -1.20
N THR A 46 -11.62 -2.83 -0.77
CA THR A 46 -11.97 -2.72 0.64
C THR A 46 -12.87 -3.89 1.05
N PHE A 47 -12.90 -4.23 2.35
CA PHE A 47 -13.70 -5.34 2.86
C PHE A 47 -15.22 -5.15 2.67
N ASP A 48 -15.69 -3.92 2.56
CA ASP A 48 -17.08 -3.57 2.24
C ASP A 48 -17.38 -3.53 0.73
N ALA A 49 -16.41 -3.89 -0.13
CA ALA A 49 -16.55 -3.91 -1.58
C ALA A 49 -15.71 -5.01 -2.27
N VAL A 50 -15.63 -6.20 -1.66
CA VAL A 50 -14.90 -7.34 -2.22
C VAL A 50 -15.59 -7.85 -3.49
N PRO A 51 -14.89 -8.02 -4.62
CA PRO A 51 -15.50 -8.40 -5.89
C PRO A 51 -15.65 -9.93 -5.99
N LEU A 52 -16.61 -10.51 -5.27
CA LEU A 52 -16.77 -11.97 -5.16
C LEU A 52 -16.86 -12.69 -6.51
N ASP A 53 -17.63 -12.14 -7.46
CA ASP A 53 -17.78 -12.73 -8.80
C ASP A 53 -16.47 -12.71 -9.60
N TYR A 54 -15.65 -11.68 -9.39
CA TYR A 54 -14.33 -11.61 -10.00
C TYR A 54 -13.40 -12.67 -9.39
N PHE A 55 -13.41 -12.84 -8.06
CA PHE A 55 -12.58 -13.85 -7.41
C PHE A 55 -12.95 -15.26 -7.84
N GLU A 56 -14.25 -15.56 -7.92
CA GLU A 56 -14.73 -16.87 -8.35
C GLU A 56 -14.32 -17.14 -9.81
N LYS A 57 -14.56 -16.18 -10.71
CA LYS A 57 -14.21 -16.35 -12.13
C LYS A 57 -12.70 -16.44 -12.37
N LYS A 58 -11.90 -15.69 -11.62
CA LYS A 58 -10.46 -15.55 -11.86
C LYS A 58 -9.64 -16.60 -11.14
N TYR A 59 -10.04 -16.97 -9.93
CA TYR A 59 -9.28 -17.81 -9.02
C TYR A 59 -10.03 -19.08 -8.59
N GLY A 60 -11.29 -19.25 -8.99
CA GLY A 60 -12.12 -20.38 -8.50
C GLY A 60 -12.43 -20.29 -7.00
N PHE A 61 -12.29 -19.11 -6.40
CA PHE A 61 -12.44 -18.89 -4.97
C PHE A 61 -13.53 -17.86 -4.69
N ARG A 62 -14.52 -18.24 -3.89
CA ARG A 62 -15.58 -17.33 -3.42
C ARG A 62 -15.59 -17.34 -1.89
N PRO A 63 -15.01 -16.32 -1.21
CA PRO A 63 -14.99 -16.30 0.25
C PRO A 63 -16.39 -16.10 0.82
N THR A 64 -16.64 -16.69 1.99
CA THR A 64 -17.85 -16.42 2.79
C THR A 64 -17.69 -15.12 3.58
N GLN A 65 -18.79 -14.56 4.09
CA GLN A 65 -18.71 -13.39 4.97
C GLN A 65 -17.93 -13.70 6.25
N GLU A 66 -18.11 -14.89 6.83
CA GLU A 66 -17.35 -15.34 8.00
C GLU A 66 -15.84 -15.35 7.72
N TRP A 67 -15.43 -15.85 6.55
CA TRP A 67 -14.03 -15.81 6.14
C TRP A 67 -13.50 -14.38 6.00
N LEU A 68 -14.27 -13.49 5.36
CA LEU A 68 -13.89 -12.08 5.21
C LEU A 68 -13.75 -11.38 6.56
N ASP A 69 -14.67 -11.63 7.48
CA ASP A 69 -14.63 -11.07 8.84
C ASP A 69 -13.42 -11.59 9.62
N ASP A 70 -13.10 -12.88 9.49
CA ASP A 70 -11.96 -13.52 10.16
C ASP A 70 -10.63 -12.94 9.67
N VAL A 71 -10.42 -12.88 8.36
CA VAL A 71 -9.16 -12.36 7.82
C VAL A 71 -9.02 -10.84 7.99
N MET A 72 -10.14 -10.09 7.99
CA MET A 72 -10.14 -8.65 8.32
C MET A 72 -9.67 -8.42 9.75
N LYS A 73 -10.19 -9.19 10.71
CA LYS A 73 -9.86 -9.07 12.13
C LYS A 73 -8.51 -9.70 12.49
N SER A 74 -8.02 -10.63 11.69
CA SER A 74 -6.67 -11.20 11.83
C SER A 74 -5.58 -10.21 11.37
N ALA A 75 -5.90 -9.32 10.43
CA ALA A 75 -4.98 -8.29 9.96
C ALA A 75 -4.99 -7.04 10.88
N LEU A 76 -3.82 -6.43 11.01
CA LEU A 76 -3.57 -5.32 11.92
C LEU A 76 -2.90 -4.16 11.19
N GLN A 77 -3.19 -2.95 11.63
CA GLN A 77 -2.34 -1.80 11.36
C GLN A 77 -1.31 -1.67 12.49
N PHE A 78 -0.04 -1.56 12.11
CA PHE A 78 1.08 -1.53 13.04
C PHE A 78 1.72 -0.14 13.08
N GLY A 79 1.80 0.46 14.26
CA GLY A 79 2.57 1.69 14.51
C GLY A 79 2.16 2.90 13.66
N GLY A 80 0.97 2.88 13.07
CA GLY A 80 0.47 3.97 12.22
C GLY A 80 0.89 3.94 10.75
N GLY A 81 1.85 3.10 10.35
CA GLY A 81 2.43 3.12 9.00
C GLY A 81 2.65 1.77 8.32
N CYS A 82 2.64 0.68 9.07
CA CYS A 82 2.82 -0.68 8.55
C CYS A 82 1.56 -1.53 8.69
N SER A 83 1.59 -2.70 8.05
CA SER A 83 0.63 -3.77 8.28
C SER A 83 1.28 -4.86 9.14
N ALA A 84 0.48 -5.54 9.93
CA ALA A 84 0.87 -6.71 10.70
C ALA A 84 -0.30 -7.70 10.75
N ALA A 85 -0.11 -8.82 11.43
CA ALA A 85 -1.12 -9.86 11.54
C ALA A 85 -1.04 -10.57 12.88
N PHE A 86 -2.18 -10.89 13.49
CA PHE A 86 -2.22 -11.93 14.52
C PHE A 86 -1.91 -13.29 13.88
N VAL A 87 -1.01 -14.04 14.52
CA VAL A 87 -0.52 -15.36 14.05
C VAL A 87 -0.62 -16.45 15.13
N SER A 88 -1.28 -16.15 16.25
CA SER A 88 -1.62 -17.12 17.30
C SER A 88 -2.84 -16.67 18.08
N GLU A 89 -3.50 -17.60 18.77
CA GLU A 89 -4.58 -17.30 19.73
C GLU A 89 -4.12 -16.43 20.91
N ASP A 90 -2.83 -16.47 21.28
CA ASP A 90 -2.21 -15.69 22.37
C ASP A 90 -1.72 -14.30 21.94
N GLY A 91 -2.31 -13.73 20.89
CA GLY A 91 -2.05 -12.36 20.47
C GLY A 91 -0.63 -12.13 19.94
N LEU A 92 0.08 -13.17 19.51
CA LEU A 92 1.35 -13.05 18.79
C LEU A 92 1.08 -12.34 17.45
N ILE A 93 1.91 -11.36 17.15
CA ILE A 93 1.83 -10.46 16.01
C ILE A 93 3.07 -10.63 15.17
N MET A 94 2.90 -10.80 13.86
CA MET A 94 3.98 -10.78 12.88
C MET A 94 3.92 -9.50 12.04
N THR A 95 5.07 -8.87 11.83
CA THR A 95 5.26 -7.70 10.94
C THR A 95 6.64 -7.79 10.29
N ASN A 96 6.97 -6.88 9.37
CA ASN A 96 8.33 -6.78 8.85
C ASN A 96 9.30 -6.18 9.89
N HIS A 97 10.57 -6.55 9.81
CA HIS A 97 11.63 -5.97 10.63
C HIS A 97 11.79 -4.47 10.37
N HIS A 98 11.75 -4.04 9.11
CA HIS A 98 11.85 -2.62 8.78
C HIS A 98 10.74 -1.74 9.38
N CYS A 99 9.61 -2.34 9.77
CA CYS A 99 8.48 -1.62 10.38
C CYS A 99 8.73 -1.22 11.83
N ALA A 100 9.68 -1.86 12.52
CA ALA A 100 9.90 -1.63 13.94
C ALA A 100 11.38 -1.60 14.36
N ARG A 101 12.34 -1.86 13.46
CA ARG A 101 13.77 -1.89 13.78
C ARG A 101 14.30 -0.62 14.46
N ASN A 102 13.66 0.52 14.21
CA ASN A 102 14.03 1.81 14.80
C ASN A 102 13.88 1.82 16.34
N VAL A 103 13.11 0.88 16.92
CA VAL A 103 12.97 0.78 18.37
C VAL A 103 14.09 -0.06 19.02
N LEU A 104 14.79 -0.91 18.26
CA LEU A 104 15.69 -1.93 18.80
C LEU A 104 16.85 -1.34 19.60
N LEU A 105 17.47 -0.27 19.10
CA LEU A 105 18.56 0.41 19.80
C LEU A 105 18.09 1.02 21.13
N GLY A 106 16.87 1.58 21.17
CA GLY A 106 16.29 2.15 22.38
C GLY A 106 15.87 1.10 23.41
N LEU A 107 15.65 -0.15 22.99
CA LEU A 107 15.33 -1.27 23.87
C LEU A 107 16.57 -2.04 24.34
N SER A 108 17.71 -1.86 23.66
CA SER A 108 18.94 -2.61 23.93
C SER A 108 19.55 -2.22 25.29
N PRO A 109 19.83 -3.17 26.18
CA PRO A 109 20.71 -2.95 27.33
C PRO A 109 22.08 -2.43 26.89
N LYS A 110 22.80 -1.72 27.76
CA LYS A 110 24.11 -1.14 27.43
C LYS A 110 25.16 -2.13 26.90
N ALA A 111 25.05 -3.41 27.29
CA ALA A 111 25.99 -4.46 26.91
C ALA A 111 25.55 -5.26 25.67
N GLU A 112 24.37 -4.97 25.12
CA GLU A 112 23.73 -5.73 24.05
C GLU A 112 23.34 -4.81 22.90
N ASN A 113 23.10 -5.40 21.72
CA ASN A 113 22.69 -4.65 20.55
C ASN A 113 21.66 -5.46 19.77
N TYR A 114 20.38 -5.21 20.07
CA TYR A 114 19.28 -5.95 19.46
C TYR A 114 19.10 -5.66 17.97
N LEU A 115 19.62 -4.55 17.46
CA LEU A 115 19.62 -4.30 16.02
C LEU A 115 20.63 -5.23 15.35
N ARG A 116 21.88 -5.24 15.83
CA ARG A 116 22.95 -6.06 15.26
C ARG A 116 22.70 -7.55 15.45
N ASP A 117 22.41 -7.98 16.67
CA ASP A 117 22.42 -9.39 17.08
C ASP A 117 21.03 -10.03 17.10
N GLY A 118 19.98 -9.23 16.95
CA GLY A 118 18.60 -9.68 17.15
C GLY A 118 18.22 -9.78 18.62
N TYR A 119 17.00 -10.26 18.87
CA TYR A 119 16.44 -10.46 20.20
C TYR A 119 15.45 -11.63 20.17
N TYR A 120 15.38 -12.41 21.24
CA TYR A 120 14.41 -13.50 21.37
C TYR A 120 14.03 -13.70 22.85
N ALA A 121 12.76 -13.44 23.17
CA ALA A 121 12.17 -13.75 24.47
C ALA A 121 11.86 -15.25 24.54
N LYS A 122 12.49 -15.96 25.48
CA LYS A 122 12.22 -17.40 25.70
C LYS A 122 10.92 -17.64 26.46
N THR A 123 10.50 -16.64 27.23
CA THR A 123 9.30 -16.65 28.07
C THR A 123 8.51 -15.36 27.87
N MET A 124 7.21 -15.35 28.22
CA MET A 124 6.37 -14.15 28.10
C MET A 124 6.84 -13.02 29.02
N GLU A 125 7.45 -13.37 30.15
CA GLU A 125 8.01 -12.46 31.14
C GLU A 125 9.25 -11.72 30.62
N GLU A 126 9.97 -12.31 29.65
CA GLU A 126 11.11 -11.69 29.01
C GLU A 126 10.69 -10.65 27.94
N GLU A 127 9.46 -10.71 27.43
CA GLU A 127 8.99 -9.84 26.34
C GLU A 127 9.04 -8.34 26.71
N ILE A 128 9.65 -7.52 25.85
CA ILE A 128 9.98 -6.13 26.18
C ILE A 128 8.89 -5.18 25.69
N LYS A 129 8.19 -4.49 26.61
CA LYS A 129 7.20 -3.46 26.27
C LYS A 129 7.81 -2.30 25.47
N VAL A 130 7.20 -2.00 24.32
CA VAL A 130 7.66 -0.93 23.44
C VAL A 130 6.85 0.34 23.69
N SER A 131 7.52 1.38 24.18
CA SER A 131 6.87 2.64 24.51
C SER A 131 6.26 3.32 23.27
N ARG A 132 5.01 3.78 23.40
CA ARG A 132 4.25 4.48 22.35
C ARG A 132 3.93 3.66 21.09
N LEU A 133 4.21 2.35 21.10
CA LEU A 133 3.76 1.45 20.04
C LEU A 133 2.32 1.03 20.31
N PHE A 134 1.50 1.05 19.26
CA PHE A 134 0.14 0.50 19.29
C PHE A 134 -0.12 -0.28 18.01
N VAL A 135 -1.09 -1.19 18.07
CA VAL A 135 -1.67 -1.82 16.88
C VAL A 135 -3.18 -1.60 16.86
N ASP A 136 -3.73 -1.36 15.67
CA ASP A 136 -5.16 -1.16 15.46
C ASP A 136 -5.73 -2.37 14.68
N GLN A 137 -6.70 -3.05 15.26
CA GLN A 137 -7.47 -4.13 14.64
C GLN A 137 -8.76 -3.56 14.06
N LEU A 138 -9.00 -3.73 12.76
CA LEU A 138 -10.24 -3.28 12.13
C LEU A 138 -11.38 -4.22 12.52
N VAL A 139 -12.41 -3.69 13.18
CA VAL A 139 -13.55 -4.50 13.63
C VAL A 139 -14.79 -4.30 12.76
N LYS A 140 -14.97 -3.12 12.17
CA LYS A 140 -16.17 -2.79 11.39
C LYS A 140 -15.91 -1.65 10.42
N ILE A 141 -16.58 -1.71 9.27
CA ILE A 141 -16.69 -0.62 8.30
C ILE A 141 -18.18 -0.25 8.15
N VAL A 142 -18.49 1.04 8.14
CA VAL A 142 -19.85 1.57 7.93
C VAL A 142 -19.79 2.64 6.84
N ASP A 143 -20.69 2.57 5.85
CA ASP A 143 -20.81 3.63 4.86
C ASP A 143 -21.49 4.85 5.49
N VAL A 144 -20.85 6.02 5.41
CA VAL A 144 -21.36 7.31 5.92
C VAL A 144 -21.39 8.38 4.83
N THR A 145 -21.34 7.95 3.56
CA THR A 145 -21.23 8.83 2.38
C THR A 145 -22.37 9.82 2.32
N GLU A 146 -23.61 9.35 2.52
CA GLU A 146 -24.79 10.22 2.39
C GLU A 146 -24.81 11.31 3.47
N GLU A 147 -24.51 10.99 4.73
CA GLU A 147 -24.45 11.96 5.83
C GLU A 147 -23.38 13.02 5.59
N VAL A 148 -22.19 12.61 5.19
CA VAL A 148 -21.06 13.52 4.93
C VAL A 148 -21.35 14.40 3.71
N LEU A 149 -21.91 13.84 2.63
CA LEU A 149 -22.26 14.62 1.44
C LEU A 149 -23.44 15.56 1.66
N ALA A 150 -24.40 15.20 2.51
CA ALA A 150 -25.49 16.10 2.90
C ALA A 150 -24.94 17.32 3.65
N ALA A 151 -24.03 17.11 4.62
CA ALA A 151 -23.35 18.20 5.31
C ALA A 151 -22.52 19.07 4.36
N PHE A 152 -21.75 18.45 3.44
CA PHE A 152 -21.00 19.18 2.43
C PHE A 152 -21.92 20.07 1.58
N LYS A 153 -23.05 19.55 1.08
CA LYS A 153 -23.99 20.30 0.23
C LYS A 153 -24.74 21.43 0.93
N SER A 154 -24.73 21.48 2.26
CA SER A 154 -25.37 22.55 3.03
C SER A 154 -24.58 23.88 3.02
N GLY A 155 -23.29 23.86 2.63
CA GLY A 155 -22.47 25.06 2.51
C GLY A 155 -22.75 25.82 1.21
N SER A 156 -22.83 27.15 1.30
CA SER A 156 -23.07 28.03 0.14
C SER A 156 -21.75 28.41 -0.55
N THR A 157 -20.65 28.53 0.20
CA THR A 157 -19.29 28.76 -0.32
C THR A 157 -18.43 27.50 -0.23
N ASP A 158 -17.35 27.41 -1.00
CA ASP A 158 -16.45 26.23 -0.92
C ASP A 158 -15.78 26.09 0.45
N GLU A 159 -15.48 27.20 1.12
CA GLU A 159 -14.98 27.21 2.49
C GLU A 159 -16.01 26.63 3.46
N GLU A 160 -17.27 27.04 3.36
CA GLU A 160 -18.37 26.49 4.17
C GLU A 160 -18.58 25.00 3.91
N LYS A 161 -18.54 24.56 2.64
CA LYS A 161 -18.69 23.13 2.30
C LYS A 161 -17.59 22.29 2.92
N ILE A 162 -16.33 22.75 2.85
CA ILE A 162 -15.17 22.09 3.47
C ILE A 162 -15.35 22.06 4.98
N LYS A 163 -15.72 23.19 5.60
CA LYS A 163 -15.95 23.29 7.04
C LYS A 163 -17.05 22.36 7.52
N ASN A 164 -18.19 22.34 6.83
CA ASN A 164 -19.35 21.51 7.21
C ASN A 164 -19.05 20.02 7.06
N ARG A 165 -18.35 19.63 5.98
CA ARG A 165 -17.86 18.25 5.81
C ARG A 165 -16.93 17.84 6.95
N SER A 166 -15.92 18.65 7.26
CA SER A 166 -14.96 18.35 8.32
C SER A 166 -15.63 18.28 9.69
N ALA A 167 -16.57 19.19 9.98
CA ALA A 167 -17.35 19.16 11.21
C ALA A 167 -18.19 17.88 11.33
N LYS A 168 -18.87 17.48 10.25
CA LYS A 168 -19.67 16.24 10.24
C LYS A 168 -18.81 15.00 10.42
N ILE A 169 -17.64 14.94 9.80
CA ILE A 169 -16.67 13.85 10.01
C ILE A 169 -16.30 13.76 11.50
N SER A 170 -15.86 14.87 12.11
CA SER A 170 -15.50 14.89 13.54
C SER A 170 -16.65 14.50 14.46
N GLU A 171 -17.88 14.90 14.13
CA GLU A 171 -19.08 14.52 14.86
C GLU A 171 -19.32 13.00 14.80
N ILE A 172 -19.27 12.41 13.60
CA ILE A 172 -19.45 10.96 13.40
C ILE A 172 -18.37 10.19 14.15
N GLU A 173 -17.10 10.57 14.01
CA GLU A 173 -15.99 9.91 14.69
C GLU A 173 -16.13 9.97 16.20
N LYS A 174 -16.42 11.17 16.76
CA LYS A 174 -16.58 11.36 18.20
C LYS A 174 -17.75 10.56 18.75
N LYS A 175 -18.93 10.69 18.15
CA LYS A 175 -20.14 9.97 18.57
C LYS A 175 -19.89 8.46 18.65
N ASN A 176 -19.36 7.87 17.58
CA ASN A 176 -19.13 6.43 17.52
C ASN A 176 -18.01 6.00 18.48
N SER A 177 -16.99 6.83 18.69
CA SER A 177 -15.94 6.53 19.68
C SER A 177 -16.50 6.55 21.10
N ASP A 178 -17.33 7.54 21.44
CA ASP A 178 -17.98 7.66 22.76
C ASP A 178 -18.95 6.48 23.03
N GLU A 179 -19.69 6.04 22.00
CA GLU A 179 -20.66 4.93 22.11
C GLU A 179 -20.00 3.54 22.20
N THR A 180 -18.87 3.33 21.51
CA THR A 180 -18.26 2.00 21.37
C THR A 180 -16.99 1.79 22.19
N GLY A 181 -16.34 2.88 22.61
CA GLY A 181 -15.00 2.85 23.19
C GLY A 181 -13.89 2.52 22.19
N LEU A 182 -14.21 2.43 20.89
CA LEU A 182 -13.27 2.12 19.82
C LEU A 182 -12.68 3.39 19.21
N VAL A 183 -11.52 3.25 18.57
CA VAL A 183 -10.94 4.34 17.75
C VAL A 183 -11.70 4.38 16.43
N CYS A 184 -12.51 5.42 16.22
CA CYS A 184 -13.30 5.57 14.99
C CYS A 184 -12.67 6.60 14.05
N LYS A 185 -12.57 6.27 12.75
CA LYS A 185 -12.01 7.16 11.72
C LYS A 185 -12.82 7.12 10.44
N VAL A 186 -13.25 8.27 9.93
CA VAL A 186 -13.83 8.36 8.60
C VAL A 186 -12.71 8.38 7.57
N VAL A 187 -12.74 7.41 6.66
CA VAL A 187 -11.81 7.27 5.55
C VAL A 187 -12.48 7.84 4.29
N GLU A 188 -11.81 8.83 3.68
CA GLU A 188 -12.20 9.35 2.36
C GLU A 188 -11.65 8.45 1.25
N LEU A 189 -12.55 7.94 0.40
CA LEU A 189 -12.23 7.10 -0.74
C LEU A 189 -12.62 7.81 -2.05
N TYR A 190 -11.89 7.51 -3.12
CA TYR A 190 -12.15 8.07 -4.46
C TYR A 190 -12.21 9.60 -4.51
N LYS A 191 -11.34 10.29 -3.75
CA LYS A 191 -11.28 11.77 -3.68
C LYS A 191 -12.61 12.42 -3.28
N GLY A 192 -13.29 11.82 -2.31
CA GLY A 192 -14.60 12.27 -1.82
C GLY A 192 -15.79 11.65 -2.53
N GLY A 193 -15.56 10.65 -3.40
CA GLY A 193 -16.63 9.86 -4.01
C GLY A 193 -17.32 8.90 -3.02
N LYS A 194 -16.64 8.52 -1.93
CA LYS A 194 -17.18 7.67 -0.86
C LYS A 194 -16.55 8.04 0.48
N TYR A 195 -17.32 7.94 1.56
CA TYR A 195 -16.85 8.11 2.94
C TYR A 195 -17.26 6.89 3.77
N SER A 196 -16.30 6.26 4.41
CA SER A 196 -16.53 5.06 5.22
C SER A 196 -15.98 5.26 6.63
N LEU A 197 -16.78 5.02 7.66
CA LEU A 197 -16.37 5.01 9.06
C LEU A 197 -15.75 3.64 9.40
N TYR A 198 -14.49 3.65 9.81
CA TYR A 198 -13.74 2.47 10.24
C TYR A 198 -13.64 2.49 11.77
N LEU A 199 -14.00 1.39 12.40
CA LEU A 199 -13.94 1.21 13.86
C LEU A 199 -12.77 0.28 14.17
N TYR A 200 -11.87 0.72 15.03
CA TYR A 200 -10.66 -0.03 15.39
C TYR A 200 -10.61 -0.35 16.88
N LYS A 201 -10.33 -1.61 17.22
CA LYS A 201 -9.86 -1.98 18.55
C LYS A 201 -8.35 -1.69 18.61
N ARG A 202 -7.96 -0.79 19.51
CA ARG A 202 -6.56 -0.39 19.70
C ARG A 202 -5.94 -1.13 20.88
N TYR A 203 -4.80 -1.76 20.63
CA TYR A 203 -3.94 -2.33 21.67
C TYR A 203 -2.72 -1.43 21.88
N ASN A 204 -2.51 -0.97 23.11
CA ASN A 204 -1.44 -0.03 23.46
C ASN A 204 -0.27 -0.68 24.23
N ASP A 205 -0.42 -1.92 24.69
CA ASP A 205 0.67 -2.69 25.29
C ASP A 205 1.14 -3.72 24.27
N ILE A 206 2.19 -3.34 23.53
CA ILE A 206 2.82 -4.17 22.51
C ILE A 206 4.23 -4.48 22.97
N ARG A 207 4.55 -5.77 23.08
CA ARG A 207 5.84 -6.24 23.57
C ARG A 207 6.62 -6.92 22.46
N LEU A 208 7.91 -6.62 22.36
CA LEU A 208 8.84 -7.28 21.46
C LEU A 208 9.03 -8.73 21.92
N VAL A 209 8.82 -9.67 21.01
CA VAL A 209 9.01 -11.11 21.24
C VAL A 209 10.28 -11.59 20.54
N MET A 210 10.44 -11.23 19.27
CA MET A 210 11.59 -11.67 18.50
C MET A 210 11.95 -10.67 17.40
N SER A 211 13.24 -10.47 17.22
CA SER A 211 13.84 -9.80 16.07
C SER A 211 14.99 -10.67 15.54
N PRO A 212 15.05 -10.98 14.24
CA PRO A 212 16.26 -11.52 13.65
C PRO A 212 17.39 -10.50 13.72
N ASP A 213 18.62 -10.97 13.51
CA ASP A 213 19.77 -10.11 13.31
C ASP A 213 19.58 -9.23 12.06
N PHE A 214 20.17 -8.04 12.06
CA PHE A 214 20.01 -7.09 10.96
C PHE A 214 20.41 -7.66 9.59
N GLN A 215 21.47 -8.46 9.50
CA GLN A 215 21.95 -9.01 8.23
C GLN A 215 20.99 -10.05 7.65
N ILE A 216 20.38 -10.91 8.48
CA ILE A 216 19.28 -11.78 8.06
C ILE A 216 18.08 -10.96 7.60
N ALA A 217 17.71 -9.94 8.38
CA ALA A 217 16.49 -9.16 8.16
C ALA A 217 16.54 -8.24 6.94
N ALA A 218 17.73 -7.77 6.58
CA ALA A 218 17.95 -6.76 5.54
C ALA A 218 19.13 -7.14 4.63
N THR A 219 19.25 -8.41 4.26
CA THR A 219 20.33 -8.92 3.39
C THR A 219 20.46 -8.08 2.11
N GLY A 220 21.70 -7.68 1.79
CA GLY A 220 22.00 -6.83 0.62
C GLY A 220 21.65 -5.34 0.81
N TRP A 221 21.08 -4.96 1.95
CA TRP A 221 20.84 -3.57 2.39
C TRP A 221 20.09 -2.75 1.33
N ASP A 222 20.55 -1.51 1.04
CA ASP A 222 19.98 -0.69 -0.02
C ASP A 222 20.16 -1.32 -1.39
N TRP A 223 21.26 -2.04 -1.68
CA TRP A 223 21.55 -2.58 -3.02
C TRP A 223 20.46 -3.53 -3.52
N ASP A 224 20.00 -4.42 -2.65
CA ASP A 224 18.95 -5.39 -2.97
C ASP A 224 17.53 -4.82 -2.75
N ASN A 225 17.40 -3.59 -2.22
CA ASN A 225 16.09 -2.96 -2.08
C ASN A 225 15.45 -2.70 -3.45
N PHE A 226 14.15 -3.01 -3.60
CA PHE A 226 13.39 -2.97 -4.86
C PHE A 226 13.94 -3.88 -5.98
N THR A 227 14.64 -4.97 -5.67
CA THR A 227 15.15 -5.91 -6.69
C THR A 227 14.58 -7.33 -6.51
N TYR A 228 14.70 -8.13 -7.57
CA TYR A 228 14.47 -9.57 -7.57
C TYR A 228 15.59 -10.23 -8.40
N PRO A 229 16.19 -11.36 -7.97
CA PRO A 229 15.90 -12.16 -6.77
C PRO A 229 16.25 -11.44 -5.45
N ARG A 230 15.60 -11.85 -4.37
CA ARG A 230 15.73 -11.25 -3.01
C ARG A 230 15.78 -12.38 -1.99
N TYR A 231 16.66 -12.27 -0.99
CA TYR A 231 16.97 -13.35 -0.03
C TYR A 231 16.88 -12.92 1.43
N GLU A 232 16.30 -11.75 1.73
CA GLU A 232 16.13 -11.28 3.11
C GLU A 232 14.97 -11.99 3.82
N LEU A 233 15.11 -12.16 5.13
CA LEU A 233 14.03 -12.62 6.01
C LEU A 233 13.53 -11.44 6.86
N ASP A 234 12.82 -10.52 6.22
CA ASP A 234 12.33 -9.28 6.82
C ASP A 234 11.08 -9.52 7.68
N PHE A 235 11.27 -10.02 8.90
CA PHE A 235 10.19 -10.26 9.87
C PHE A 235 10.58 -9.88 11.29
N MET A 236 9.58 -9.58 12.12
CA MET A 236 9.68 -9.40 13.56
C MET A 236 8.39 -9.90 14.23
N PHE A 237 8.52 -10.40 15.46
CA PHE A 237 7.39 -10.79 16.28
C PHE A 237 7.20 -9.87 17.47
N PHE A 238 5.94 -9.52 17.70
CA PHE A 238 5.45 -8.80 18.86
C PHE A 238 4.31 -9.55 19.50
N ARG A 239 3.85 -9.13 20.68
CA ARG A 239 2.62 -9.64 21.28
C ARG A 239 1.80 -8.49 21.85
N ALA A 240 0.49 -8.55 21.63
CA ALA A 240 -0.45 -7.62 22.26
C ALA A 240 -0.85 -8.10 23.66
N TYR A 241 -0.91 -7.16 24.60
CA TYR A 241 -1.37 -7.36 25.98
C TYR A 241 -2.55 -6.45 26.31
N GLU A 242 -3.43 -6.94 27.17
CA GLU A 242 -4.47 -6.15 27.84
C GLU A 242 -4.47 -6.53 29.33
N ASN A 243 -4.42 -5.53 30.22
CA ASN A 243 -4.34 -5.73 31.67
C ASN A 243 -3.19 -6.69 32.09
N ASP A 244 -2.02 -6.48 31.49
CA ASP A 244 -0.81 -7.30 31.70
C ASP A 244 -0.96 -8.80 31.38
N LYS A 245 -1.98 -9.18 30.60
CA LYS A 245 -2.16 -10.54 30.09
C LYS A 245 -2.10 -10.56 28.55
N PRO A 246 -1.55 -11.62 27.94
CA PRO A 246 -1.63 -11.82 26.50
C PRO A 246 -3.06 -11.71 26.01
N VAL A 247 -3.25 -10.96 24.92
CA VAL A 247 -4.56 -10.87 24.27
C VAL A 247 -4.95 -12.25 23.75
N LYS A 248 -6.16 -12.68 24.10
CA LYS A 248 -6.78 -13.86 23.49
C LYS A 248 -7.61 -13.42 22.28
N THR A 249 -7.38 -14.04 21.13
CA THR A 249 -8.10 -13.77 19.88
C THR A 249 -8.48 -15.07 19.19
N ASP A 250 -9.72 -15.15 18.72
CA ASP A 250 -10.18 -16.24 17.85
C ASP A 250 -9.82 -15.98 16.38
N HIS A 251 -9.34 -14.77 16.06
CA HIS A 251 -8.97 -14.32 14.72
C HIS A 251 -7.45 -14.22 14.60
N PHE A 252 -6.85 -15.16 13.88
CA PHE A 252 -5.42 -15.16 13.56
C PHE A 252 -5.13 -16.01 12.31
N PHE A 253 -4.07 -15.66 11.59
CA PHE A 253 -3.60 -16.46 10.47
C PHE A 253 -2.80 -17.68 10.94
N LYS A 254 -3.00 -18.81 10.26
CA LYS A 254 -2.25 -20.05 10.50
C LYS A 254 -1.16 -20.22 9.44
N PHE A 255 -0.04 -20.80 9.83
CA PHE A 255 1.03 -21.13 8.88
C PHE A 255 0.68 -22.36 8.04
N SER A 256 0.84 -22.24 6.72
CA SER A 256 0.77 -23.38 5.81
C SER A 256 2.10 -24.14 5.84
N ALA A 257 2.05 -25.45 6.12
CA ALA A 257 3.23 -26.33 6.04
C ALA A 257 3.63 -26.68 4.60
N LYS A 258 2.80 -26.34 3.61
CA LYS A 258 3.01 -26.74 2.20
C LYS A 258 3.94 -25.80 1.43
N GLY A 259 4.20 -24.60 1.96
CA GLY A 259 4.83 -23.53 1.18
C GLY A 259 3.86 -22.94 0.14
N ALA A 260 4.41 -22.16 -0.80
CA ALA A 260 3.68 -21.57 -1.92
C ALA A 260 4.10 -22.22 -3.24
N GLU A 261 3.16 -22.40 -4.16
CA GLU A 261 3.41 -22.98 -5.49
C GLU A 261 3.21 -21.94 -6.62
N GLU A 262 3.87 -22.16 -7.76
CA GLU A 262 3.67 -21.30 -8.94
C GLU A 262 2.22 -21.34 -9.41
N GLY A 263 1.61 -20.17 -9.61
CA GLY A 263 0.23 -20.04 -10.05
C GLY A 263 -0.82 -20.12 -8.93
N GLU A 264 -0.40 -20.36 -7.67
CA GLU A 264 -1.30 -20.33 -6.52
C GLU A 264 -1.86 -18.90 -6.28
N PRO A 265 -3.19 -18.72 -6.09
CA PRO A 265 -3.75 -17.42 -5.75
C PRO A 265 -3.30 -16.96 -4.36
N ILE A 266 -2.61 -15.82 -4.30
CA ILE A 266 -2.20 -15.18 -3.04
C ILE A 266 -3.02 -13.90 -2.83
N PHE A 267 -3.66 -13.79 -1.67
CA PHE A 267 -4.36 -12.59 -1.23
C PHE A 267 -3.55 -11.90 -0.15
N VAL A 268 -3.28 -10.60 -0.34
CA VAL A 268 -2.55 -9.77 0.63
C VAL A 268 -3.52 -8.80 1.28
N ILE A 269 -3.56 -8.83 2.61
CA ILE A 269 -4.39 -7.95 3.42
C ILE A 269 -3.48 -6.98 4.15
N GLY A 270 -3.80 -5.69 4.09
CA GLY A 270 -3.01 -4.67 4.75
C GLY A 270 -3.62 -3.28 4.61
N ARG A 271 -2.86 -2.28 5.04
CA ARG A 271 -3.24 -0.86 4.98
C ARG A 271 -2.32 -0.10 4.02
N PRO A 272 -2.58 -0.13 2.70
CA PRO A 272 -1.82 0.70 1.77
C PRO A 272 -2.00 2.18 2.13
N GLY A 273 -0.90 2.93 2.19
CA GLY A 273 -0.94 4.34 2.62
C GLY A 273 -1.70 5.24 1.65
N SER A 274 -1.30 5.26 0.38
CA SER A 274 -2.04 6.00 -0.66
C SER A 274 -1.77 5.43 -2.05
N THR A 275 -2.71 5.65 -2.97
CA THR A 275 -2.50 5.39 -4.40
C THR A 275 -3.02 6.56 -5.23
N GLN A 276 -2.50 6.67 -6.45
CA GLN A 276 -2.76 7.79 -7.35
C GLN A 276 -3.20 7.29 -8.74
N ARG A 277 -3.95 6.18 -8.78
CA ARG A 277 -4.32 5.48 -10.03
C ARG A 277 -5.27 6.27 -10.93
N LEU A 278 -5.97 7.26 -10.38
CA LEU A 278 -6.96 8.08 -11.07
C LEU A 278 -6.43 9.47 -11.46
N LEU A 279 -5.11 9.71 -11.35
CA LEU A 279 -4.53 10.97 -11.82
C LEU A 279 -4.69 11.12 -13.33
N SER A 280 -4.94 12.37 -13.75
CA SER A 280 -4.95 12.76 -15.16
C SER A 280 -3.54 12.74 -15.75
N VAL A 281 -3.46 12.68 -17.07
CA VAL A 281 -2.22 12.80 -17.85
C VAL A 281 -1.49 14.09 -17.47
N ALA A 282 -2.20 15.22 -17.34
CA ALA A 282 -1.61 16.48 -16.92
C ALA A 282 -0.88 16.37 -15.56
N GLN A 283 -1.49 15.68 -14.59
CA GLN A 283 -0.89 15.46 -13.28
C GLN A 283 0.30 14.50 -13.34
N LEU A 284 0.21 13.44 -14.15
CA LEU A 284 1.29 12.49 -14.35
C LEU A 284 2.50 13.14 -15.05
N GLU A 285 2.25 13.99 -16.05
CA GLU A 285 3.30 14.77 -16.74
C GLU A 285 3.92 15.80 -15.81
N PHE A 286 3.14 16.45 -14.95
CA PHE A 286 3.68 17.30 -13.89
C PHE A 286 4.58 16.53 -12.91
N PHE A 287 4.17 15.32 -12.50
CA PHE A 287 5.01 14.46 -11.68
C PHE A 287 6.31 14.09 -12.36
N ARG A 288 6.27 13.76 -13.65
CA ARG A 288 7.45 13.47 -14.46
C ARG A 288 8.36 14.70 -14.56
N ASP A 289 7.83 15.82 -15.04
CA ASP A 289 8.65 16.93 -15.53
C ASP A 289 9.13 17.87 -14.42
N LYS A 290 8.42 17.87 -13.28
CA LYS A 290 8.71 18.74 -12.13
C LYS A 290 8.94 17.95 -10.86
N GLN A 291 7.88 17.37 -10.29
CA GLN A 291 7.91 16.89 -8.90
C GLN A 291 8.90 15.76 -8.66
N TYR A 292 8.84 14.65 -9.41
CA TYR A 292 9.73 13.51 -9.18
C TYR A 292 11.16 13.79 -9.68
N LYS A 293 11.31 14.59 -10.74
CA LYS A 293 12.62 15.06 -11.20
C LYS A 293 13.38 15.80 -10.08
N TYR A 294 12.74 16.78 -9.44
CA TYR A 294 13.39 17.56 -8.39
C TYR A 294 13.52 16.78 -7.07
N MET A 295 12.51 15.99 -6.70
CA MET A 295 12.57 15.12 -5.52
C MET A 295 13.73 14.12 -5.62
N LEU A 296 13.93 13.51 -6.80
CA LEU A 296 15.02 12.57 -7.01
C LEU A 296 16.39 13.25 -6.94
N ALA A 297 16.53 14.45 -7.52
CA ALA A 297 17.77 15.22 -7.41
C ALA A 297 18.13 15.49 -5.93
N MET A 298 17.16 15.94 -5.14
CA MET A 298 17.34 16.16 -3.71
C MET A 298 17.72 14.86 -2.97
N LEU A 299 17.00 13.76 -3.20
CA LEU A 299 17.25 12.49 -2.53
C LEU A 299 18.61 11.88 -2.89
N ASN A 300 19.12 12.13 -4.11
CA ASN A 300 20.46 11.72 -4.49
C ASN A 300 21.52 12.45 -3.66
N GLU A 301 21.41 13.78 -3.52
CA GLU A 301 22.34 14.56 -2.70
C GLU A 301 22.23 14.20 -1.22
N SER A 302 21.01 14.04 -0.70
CA SER A 302 20.80 13.60 0.69
C SER A 302 21.39 12.21 0.95
N TYR A 303 21.26 11.28 0.00
CA TYR A 303 21.83 9.94 0.14
C TYR A 303 23.36 9.99 0.14
N ASN A 304 23.97 10.72 -0.80
CA ASN A 304 25.42 10.85 -0.87
C ASN A 304 25.96 11.44 0.44
N ASN A 305 25.35 12.52 0.93
CA ASN A 305 25.76 13.11 2.20
C ASN A 305 25.59 12.14 3.38
N ALA A 306 24.41 11.50 3.52
CA ALA A 306 24.18 10.54 4.60
C ALA A 306 25.17 9.37 4.56
N PHE A 307 25.50 8.88 3.37
CA PHE A 307 26.43 7.78 3.17
C PHE A 307 27.87 8.18 3.50
N GLU A 308 28.32 9.36 3.04
CA GLU A 308 29.63 9.91 3.42
C GLU A 308 29.76 10.09 4.93
N GLN A 309 28.73 10.64 5.59
CA GLN A 309 28.72 10.81 7.04
C GLN A 309 28.76 9.46 7.77
N PHE A 310 28.02 8.47 7.29
CA PHE A 310 28.04 7.12 7.82
C PHE A 310 29.43 6.46 7.69
N GLN A 311 30.11 6.64 6.56
CA GLN A 311 31.47 6.12 6.37
C GLN A 311 32.51 6.83 7.24
N ALA A 312 32.34 8.13 7.49
CA ALA A 312 33.24 8.91 8.32
C ALA A 312 33.13 8.61 9.82
N HIS A 313 32.02 8.03 10.28
CA HIS A 313 31.72 7.78 11.70
C HIS A 313 31.40 6.30 11.95
N PRO A 314 32.34 5.37 11.75
CA PRO A 314 32.11 3.94 11.98
C PRO A 314 31.72 3.61 13.43
N GLU A 315 32.05 4.47 14.40
CA GLU A 315 31.64 4.34 15.80
C GLU A 315 30.13 4.57 16.02
N LYS A 316 29.43 5.17 15.05
CA LYS A 316 27.98 5.40 15.06
C LYS A 316 27.23 4.55 14.04
N PHE A 317 27.83 3.44 13.62
CA PHE A 317 27.32 2.58 12.56
C PHE A 317 25.81 2.29 12.71
N ASP A 318 25.39 1.76 13.85
CA ASP A 318 24.00 1.34 14.07
C ASP A 318 23.01 2.51 14.11
N GLU A 319 23.43 3.65 14.67
CA GLU A 319 22.62 4.86 14.75
C GLU A 319 22.37 5.46 13.36
N MET A 320 23.40 5.48 12.51
CA MET A 320 23.39 6.16 11.22
C MET A 320 22.88 5.27 10.08
N LEU A 321 23.04 3.95 10.19
CA LEU A 321 22.59 2.99 9.18
C LEU A 321 21.10 3.13 8.87
N ASN A 322 20.27 3.34 9.89
CA ASN A 322 18.84 3.54 9.72
C ASN A 322 18.50 4.77 8.86
N ASN A 323 19.27 5.85 8.98
CA ASN A 323 19.10 7.04 8.17
C ASN A 323 19.49 6.77 6.71
N VAL A 324 20.65 6.15 6.48
CA VAL A 324 21.11 5.76 5.13
C VAL A 324 20.07 4.90 4.42
N LEU A 325 19.53 3.87 5.09
CA LEU A 325 18.50 3.00 4.52
C LEU A 325 17.18 3.73 4.27
N GLY A 326 16.79 4.66 5.16
CA GLY A 326 15.59 5.47 5.00
C GLY A 326 15.64 6.35 3.76
N VAL A 327 16.74 7.09 3.59
CA VAL A 327 16.97 7.94 2.42
C VAL A 327 17.14 7.10 1.15
N GLY A 328 17.89 5.99 1.23
CA GLY A 328 18.10 5.04 0.13
C GLY A 328 16.79 4.46 -0.41
N ASN A 329 15.89 4.04 0.48
CA ASN A 329 14.55 3.57 0.16
C ASN A 329 13.72 4.64 -0.58
N GLY A 330 13.72 5.87 -0.06
CA GLY A 330 13.04 6.99 -0.72
C GLY A 330 13.60 7.24 -2.13
N ARG A 331 14.94 7.34 -2.23
CA ARG A 331 15.67 7.56 -3.48
C ARG A 331 15.30 6.51 -4.53
N LYS A 332 15.41 5.21 -4.20
CA LYS A 332 15.09 4.12 -5.12
C LYS A 332 13.61 4.09 -5.52
N SER A 333 12.70 4.30 -4.57
CA SER A 333 11.26 4.38 -4.85
C SER A 333 10.94 5.51 -5.84
N PHE A 334 11.48 6.71 -5.64
CA PHE A 334 11.27 7.84 -6.56
C PHE A 334 11.96 7.63 -7.91
N ALA A 335 13.15 7.02 -7.94
CA ALA A 335 13.82 6.65 -9.18
C ALA A 335 12.97 5.69 -10.04
N GLY A 336 12.45 4.61 -9.44
CA GLY A 336 11.58 3.66 -10.13
C GLY A 336 10.29 4.30 -10.66
N ARG A 337 9.64 5.14 -9.85
CA ARG A 337 8.45 5.90 -10.28
C ARG A 337 8.77 6.84 -11.44
N TYR A 338 9.89 7.56 -11.36
CA TYR A 338 10.31 8.48 -12.41
C TYR A 338 10.65 7.75 -13.72
N LEU A 339 11.31 6.58 -13.65
CA LEU A 339 11.53 5.71 -14.80
C LEU A 339 10.20 5.28 -15.44
N GLY A 340 9.23 4.84 -14.64
CA GLY A 340 7.90 4.46 -15.14
C GLY A 340 7.14 5.61 -15.81
N LEU A 341 7.28 6.84 -15.32
CA LEU A 341 6.67 8.01 -15.96
C LEU A 341 7.38 8.45 -17.25
N ARG A 342 8.64 8.06 -17.45
CA ARG A 342 9.40 8.32 -18.68
C ARG A 342 9.24 7.22 -19.72
N ASP A 343 8.61 6.12 -19.36
CA ASP A 343 8.27 5.05 -20.29
C ASP A 343 7.09 5.49 -21.17
N GLU A 344 7.34 5.62 -22.48
CA GLU A 344 6.32 6.07 -23.43
C GLU A 344 5.17 5.06 -23.60
N LEU A 345 5.41 3.76 -23.42
CA LEU A 345 4.35 2.77 -23.49
C LEU A 345 3.40 2.92 -22.29
N ILE A 346 3.94 3.07 -21.08
CA ILE A 346 3.13 3.34 -19.89
C ILE A 346 2.32 4.63 -20.07
N MET A 347 2.97 5.72 -20.48
CA MET A 347 2.29 7.00 -20.66
C MET A 347 1.25 6.97 -21.78
N ALA A 348 1.49 6.25 -22.88
CA ALA A 348 0.53 6.07 -23.96
C ALA A 348 -0.74 5.35 -23.49
N LYS A 349 -0.61 4.30 -22.68
CA LYS A 349 -1.75 3.63 -22.04
C LYS A 349 -2.55 4.59 -21.14
N ARG A 350 -1.88 5.45 -20.38
CA ARG A 350 -2.54 6.46 -19.54
C ARG A 350 -3.28 7.50 -20.37
N ARG A 351 -2.70 7.94 -21.49
CA ARG A 351 -3.35 8.85 -22.45
C ARG A 351 -4.58 8.22 -23.11
N ASP A 352 -4.49 6.95 -23.51
CA ASP A 352 -5.61 6.22 -24.08
C ASP A 352 -6.76 6.04 -23.08
N PHE A 353 -6.46 5.68 -21.82
CA PHE A 353 -7.47 5.64 -20.76
C PHE A 353 -8.21 6.98 -20.60
N GLU A 354 -7.46 8.07 -20.47
CA GLU A 354 -8.05 9.40 -20.28
C GLU A 354 -8.88 9.82 -21.50
N LYS A 355 -8.37 9.60 -22.71
CA LYS A 355 -9.08 9.89 -23.95
C LYS A 355 -10.43 9.16 -24.00
N GLN A 356 -10.45 7.85 -23.74
CA GLN A 356 -11.69 7.07 -23.73
C GLN A 356 -12.67 7.56 -22.66
N LEU A 357 -12.19 7.98 -21.49
CA LEU A 357 -13.04 8.52 -20.43
C LEU A 357 -13.65 9.87 -20.82
N ILE A 358 -12.84 10.77 -21.40
CA ILE A 358 -13.30 12.07 -21.92
C ILE A 358 -14.37 11.86 -22.99
N GLU A 359 -14.14 10.95 -23.94
CA GLU A 359 -15.10 10.62 -24.99
C GLU A 359 -16.43 10.10 -24.41
N LYS A 360 -16.37 9.18 -23.44
CA LYS A 360 -17.58 8.68 -22.75
C LYS A 360 -18.36 9.81 -22.06
N VAL A 361 -17.67 10.70 -21.35
CA VAL A 361 -18.32 11.84 -20.68
C VAL A 361 -18.91 12.82 -21.68
N ASN A 362 -18.21 13.11 -22.77
CA ASN A 362 -18.67 14.08 -23.77
C ASN A 362 -19.80 13.56 -24.67
N ASN A 363 -19.94 12.25 -24.83
CA ASN A 363 -21.00 11.63 -25.61
C ASN A 363 -22.32 11.49 -24.82
N ASP A 364 -22.30 11.68 -23.51
CA ASP A 364 -23.50 11.72 -22.66
C ASP A 364 -23.83 13.17 -22.29
N PRO A 365 -25.00 13.71 -22.68
CA PRO A 365 -25.35 15.12 -22.41
C PRO A 365 -25.38 15.49 -20.92
N ILE A 366 -25.80 14.57 -20.05
CA ILE A 366 -25.90 14.79 -18.59
C ILE A 366 -24.49 14.84 -18.00
N LEU A 367 -23.64 13.85 -18.34
CA LEU A 367 -22.26 13.82 -17.87
C LEU A 367 -21.44 14.97 -18.42
N LYS A 368 -21.62 15.32 -19.70
CA LYS A 368 -20.94 16.46 -20.32
C LYS A 368 -21.26 17.77 -19.61
N SER A 369 -22.54 18.03 -19.35
CA SER A 369 -22.98 19.23 -18.62
C SER A 369 -22.33 19.30 -17.24
N LYS A 370 -22.26 18.17 -16.53
CA LYS A 370 -21.73 18.11 -15.16
C LYS A 370 -20.20 18.09 -15.07
N TYR A 371 -19.51 17.44 -16.01
CA TYR A 371 -18.11 17.05 -15.87
C TYR A 371 -17.21 17.38 -17.07
N GLY A 372 -17.77 17.80 -18.21
CA GLY A 372 -16.98 18.05 -19.43
C GLY A 372 -15.87 19.10 -19.28
N HIS A 373 -15.97 19.97 -18.26
CA HIS A 373 -14.99 21.01 -17.96
C HIS A 373 -13.82 20.54 -17.07
N VAL A 374 -13.92 19.35 -16.44
CA VAL A 374 -13.01 18.93 -15.35
C VAL A 374 -11.55 18.83 -15.80
N TRP A 375 -11.27 18.23 -16.96
CA TRP A 375 -9.89 18.09 -17.46
C TRP A 375 -9.23 19.42 -17.78
N THR A 376 -9.98 20.36 -18.36
CA THR A 376 -9.48 21.73 -18.61
C THR A 376 -9.18 22.45 -17.29
N SER A 377 -10.04 22.29 -16.28
CA SER A 377 -9.80 22.86 -14.95
C SER A 377 -8.56 22.26 -14.28
N ILE A 378 -8.38 20.93 -14.35
CA ILE A 378 -7.18 20.26 -13.82
C ILE A 378 -5.92 20.76 -14.54
N GLN A 379 -5.93 20.80 -15.87
CA GLN A 379 -4.79 21.29 -16.66
C GLN A 379 -4.42 22.73 -16.27
N ARG A 380 -5.42 23.61 -16.09
CA ARG A 380 -5.19 25.00 -15.67
C ARG A 380 -4.53 25.06 -14.29
N ALA A 381 -5.07 24.33 -13.31
CA ALA A 381 -4.49 24.28 -11.96
C ALA A 381 -3.06 23.72 -11.96
N ILE A 382 -2.79 22.71 -12.79
CA ILE A 382 -1.44 22.15 -12.94
C ILE A 382 -0.48 23.13 -13.62
N ASN A 383 -0.93 23.88 -14.62
CA ASN A 383 -0.10 24.91 -15.26
C ASN A 383 0.27 26.02 -14.26
N GLU A 384 -0.69 26.45 -13.45
CA GLU A 384 -0.46 27.44 -12.39
C GLU A 384 0.55 26.93 -11.36
N LEU A 385 0.31 25.72 -10.81
CA LEU A 385 1.24 25.07 -9.87
C LEU A 385 2.64 24.92 -10.47
N SER A 386 2.73 24.51 -11.74
CA SER A 386 4.01 24.33 -12.44
C SER A 386 4.83 25.62 -12.54
N GLY A 387 4.15 26.78 -12.57
CA GLY A 387 4.78 28.09 -12.67
C GLY A 387 5.60 28.49 -11.46
N PHE A 388 5.23 28.01 -10.26
CA PHE A 388 5.91 28.35 -8.99
C PHE A 388 6.38 27.11 -8.19
N TYR A 389 6.34 25.91 -8.79
CA TYR A 389 6.65 24.68 -8.07
C TYR A 389 8.10 24.61 -7.56
N GLY A 390 9.04 25.24 -8.29
CA GLY A 390 10.44 25.28 -7.89
C GLY A 390 10.62 26.04 -6.57
N GLU A 391 10.02 27.23 -6.46
CA GLU A 391 10.02 28.03 -5.23
C GLU A 391 9.27 27.32 -4.11
N LEU A 392 8.11 26.74 -4.41
CA LEU A 392 7.32 25.98 -3.44
C LEU A 392 8.13 24.83 -2.84
N LEU A 393 8.85 24.07 -3.69
CA LEU A 393 9.70 22.99 -3.23
C LEU A 393 10.81 23.55 -2.34
N ALA A 394 11.57 24.54 -2.80
CA ALA A 394 12.69 25.12 -2.07
C ALA A 394 12.29 25.69 -0.69
N LEU A 395 11.14 26.37 -0.60
CA LEU A 395 10.60 26.90 0.66
C LEU A 395 9.96 25.83 1.54
N GLY A 396 9.45 24.75 0.92
CA GLY A 396 8.85 23.61 1.59
C GLY A 396 9.87 22.60 2.14
N LEU A 397 11.15 22.71 1.76
CA LEU A 397 12.24 21.92 2.34
C LEU A 397 12.39 22.28 3.81
N ARG A 398 11.68 21.55 4.67
CA ARG A 398 12.07 21.46 6.08
C ARG A 398 13.33 20.61 6.14
N SER A 399 14.39 21.16 6.74
CA SER A 399 15.61 20.41 7.04
C SER A 399 15.23 19.04 7.59
N PRO A 400 15.70 17.93 6.99
CA PRO A 400 15.45 16.58 7.50
C PRO A 400 16.32 16.23 8.72
N TYR A 401 17.11 17.18 9.22
CA TYR A 401 17.93 17.04 10.44
C TYR A 401 17.18 17.51 11.68
#